data_AF-A0A2D6G0X3-F1
#
_entry.id   AF-A0A2D6G0X3-F1
#
_cell.length_a   1.000
_cell.length_b   1.000
_cell.length_c   1.000
_cell.angle_alpha   90.00
_cell.angle_beta   90.00
_cell.angle_gamma   90.00
#
_symmetry.space_group_name_H-M   'P 1'
#
loop_
_entity.id
_entity.type
_entity.pdbx_description
1 polymer ?
#
loop_
_entity_poly.entity_id
_entity_poly.type
_entity_poly.pdbx_seq_one_letter_code
_entity_poly.pdbx_strand_id
1 'polypeptide(L)'
;MSGHKRNLKDLAEAALSILAAGGLDSGDGARTARAARDGIEFNISLSGPDPAPEFPDGICPPEIVRETPGWTGTHTLKVMTPLNVLEISWNEGEAPRIMAFSRGTWEDALGALAGRG
;
A
#
# COMPACT_ATOMS: atom_id res chain seq x y z
N MET A 1 -23.02 -3.07 -13.34
CA MET A 1 -21.55 -2.93 -13.27
C MET A 1 -21.08 -3.77 -12.09
N SER A 2 -20.52 -4.96 -12.34
CA SER A 2 -19.95 -5.78 -11.26
C SER A 2 -18.72 -5.06 -10.72
N GLY A 3 -18.81 -4.47 -9.53
CA GLY A 3 -17.65 -3.97 -8.81
C GLY A 3 -16.68 -5.14 -8.60
N HIS A 4 -15.63 -5.21 -9.41
CA HIS A 4 -14.51 -6.09 -9.13
C HIS A 4 -13.95 -5.64 -7.79
N LYS A 5 -14.17 -6.43 -6.74
CA LYS A 5 -13.44 -6.28 -5.48
C LYS A 5 -11.96 -6.29 -5.86
N ARG A 6 -11.31 -5.13 -5.77
CA ARG A 6 -9.86 -5.05 -5.98
C ARG A 6 -9.19 -5.97 -4.97
N ASN A 7 -8.26 -6.78 -5.45
CA ASN A 7 -7.44 -7.56 -4.55
C ASN A 7 -6.39 -6.64 -3.91
N LEU A 8 -5.73 -7.11 -2.86
CA LEU A 8 -4.76 -6.31 -2.12
C LEU A 8 -3.56 -5.88 -2.97
N LYS A 9 -3.15 -6.73 -3.92
CA LYS A 9 -2.08 -6.41 -4.86
C LYS A 9 -2.49 -5.22 -5.74
N ASP A 10 -3.69 -5.23 -6.31
CA ASP A 10 -4.18 -4.10 -7.12
C ASP A 10 -4.22 -2.78 -6.33
N LEU A 11 -4.58 -2.84 -5.04
CA LEU A 11 -4.62 -1.66 -4.16
C LEU A 11 -3.21 -1.17 -3.82
N ALA A 12 -2.28 -2.08 -3.53
CA ALA A 12 -0.89 -1.73 -3.26
C ALA A 12 -0.21 -1.12 -4.49
N GLU A 13 -0.39 -1.73 -5.66
CA GLU A 13 0.12 -1.22 -6.94
C GLU A 13 -0.47 0.15 -7.27
N ALA A 14 -1.77 0.37 -7.04
CA ALA A 14 -2.41 1.67 -7.23
C ALA A 14 -1.75 2.75 -6.35
N ALA A 15 -1.52 2.44 -5.06
CA ALA A 15 -0.86 3.36 -4.14
C ALA A 15 0.59 3.67 -4.53
N LEU A 16 1.35 2.65 -4.97
CA LEU A 16 2.72 2.81 -5.47
C LEU A 16 2.77 3.66 -6.75
N SER A 17 1.80 3.49 -7.65
CA SER A 17 1.70 4.32 -8.85
C SER A 17 1.45 5.79 -8.52
N ILE A 18 0.61 6.07 -7.51
CA ILE A 18 0.36 7.44 -7.05
C ILE A 18 1.62 8.03 -6.41
N LEU A 19 2.36 7.24 -5.61
CA LEU A 19 3.66 7.65 -5.05
C LEU A 19 4.67 8.01 -6.15
N ALA A 20 4.78 7.19 -7.19
CA ALA A 20 5.68 7.45 -8.31
C ALA A 20 5.33 8.74 -9.07
N ALA A 21 4.05 9.08 -9.15
CA ALA A 21 3.57 10.31 -9.79
C ALA A 21 3.67 11.56 -8.89
N GLY A 22 3.60 11.40 -7.57
CA GLY A 22 3.45 12.49 -6.60
C GLY A 22 4.71 13.28 -6.25
N GLY A 23 5.89 12.85 -6.70
CA GLY A 23 7.15 13.48 -6.33
C GLY A 23 7.56 13.20 -4.87
N LEU A 24 8.85 13.30 -4.58
CA LEU A 24 9.44 12.95 -3.30
C LEU A 24 9.52 14.17 -2.37
N ASP A 25 8.80 14.17 -1.25
CA ASP A 25 9.13 15.04 -0.12
C ASP A 25 10.13 14.30 0.78
N SER A 26 11.43 14.38 0.44
CA SER A 26 12.49 13.64 1.13
C SER A 26 13.08 14.44 2.29
N GLY A 27 12.53 14.22 3.49
CA GLY A 27 13.20 14.56 4.75
C GLY A 27 13.88 13.38 5.45
N ASP A 28 13.35 12.16 5.27
CA ASP A 28 13.63 11.02 6.20
C ASP A 28 13.79 9.64 5.51
N GLY A 29 14.03 9.60 4.19
CA GLY A 29 14.14 8.33 3.44
C GLY A 29 12.79 7.61 3.20
N ALA A 30 11.67 8.17 3.67
CA ALA A 30 10.34 7.76 3.28
C ALA A 30 9.84 8.59 2.09
N ARG A 31 9.13 7.94 1.17
CA ARG A 31 8.42 8.58 0.06
C ARG A 31 6.99 8.82 0.46
N THR A 32 6.46 10.01 0.19
CA THR A 32 5.07 10.33 0.52
C THR A 32 4.37 10.99 -0.65
N ALA A 33 3.08 10.71 -0.80
CA ALA A 33 2.22 11.36 -1.77
C ALA A 33 0.86 11.66 -1.13
N ARG A 34 0.30 12.80 -1.50
CA ARG A 34 -1.06 13.18 -1.14
C ARG A 34 -1.90 13.28 -2.40
N ALA A 35 -3.11 12.80 -2.31
CA ALA A 35 -4.06 12.88 -3.41
C ALA A 35 -5.48 12.89 -2.87
N ALA A 36 -6.44 13.30 -3.69
CA ALA A 36 -7.83 13.28 -3.31
C ALA A 36 -8.70 12.84 -4.49
N ARG A 37 -9.73 12.02 -4.20
CA ARG A 37 -10.71 11.57 -5.19
C ARG A 37 -12.05 11.36 -4.52
N ASP A 38 -13.12 11.84 -5.16
CA ASP A 38 -14.51 11.66 -4.70
C ASP A 38 -14.74 12.08 -3.24
N GLY A 39 -14.06 13.15 -2.80
CA GLY A 39 -14.12 13.66 -1.43
C GLY A 39 -13.30 12.87 -0.40
N ILE A 40 -12.56 11.84 -0.83
CA ILE A 40 -11.65 11.05 0.00
C ILE A 40 -10.23 11.58 -0.18
N GLU A 41 -9.62 12.02 0.91
CA GLU A 41 -8.21 12.40 0.96
C GLU A 41 -7.34 11.19 1.29
N PHE A 42 -6.28 11.01 0.51
CA PHE A 42 -5.29 9.96 0.65
C PHE A 42 -3.97 10.55 1.09
N ASN A 43 -3.39 9.98 2.14
CA ASN A 43 -1.98 10.13 2.47
C ASN A 43 -1.32 8.76 2.32
N ILE A 44 -0.42 8.67 1.36
CA ILE A 44 0.27 7.44 0.98
C ILE A 44 1.73 7.60 1.35
N SER A 45 2.30 6.61 2.03
CA SER A 45 3.73 6.60 2.32
C SER A 45 4.36 5.24 2.08
N LEU A 46 5.62 5.28 1.66
CA LEU A 46 6.48 4.12 1.51
C LEU A 46 7.79 4.37 2.25
N SER A 47 8.03 3.58 3.29
CA SER A 47 9.28 3.56 4.04
C SER A 47 10.14 2.37 3.62
N GLY A 48 11.45 2.53 3.63
CA GLY A 48 12.43 1.50 3.27
C GLY A 48 13.54 2.07 2.37
N PRO A 49 14.58 1.28 2.08
CA PRO A 49 15.66 1.69 1.18
C PRO A 49 15.14 1.99 -0.23
N ASP A 50 15.85 2.88 -0.92
CA ASP A 50 15.63 3.17 -2.34
C ASP A 50 16.68 2.42 -3.19
N PRO A 51 16.32 1.85 -4.36
CA PRO A 51 14.98 1.75 -4.94
C PRO A 51 14.05 0.82 -4.13
N ALA A 52 12.74 1.09 -4.15
CA ALA A 52 11.82 0.05 -3.68
C ALA A 52 11.78 -1.07 -4.71
N PRO A 53 11.79 -2.34 -4.27
CA PRO A 53 11.52 -3.46 -5.15
C PRO A 53 10.06 -3.39 -5.64
N GLU A 54 9.80 -4.05 -6.76
CA GLU A 54 8.43 -4.28 -7.23
C GLU A 54 7.57 -4.91 -6.13
N PHE A 55 6.28 -4.60 -6.11
CA PHE A 55 5.38 -5.19 -5.12
C PHE A 55 5.35 -6.72 -5.32
N PRO A 56 5.70 -7.52 -4.29
CA PRO A 56 5.84 -8.96 -4.50
C PRO A 56 4.48 -9.63 -4.74
N ASP A 57 4.52 -10.75 -5.46
CA ASP A 57 3.34 -11.57 -5.71
C ASP A 57 2.86 -12.33 -4.46
N GLY A 58 1.56 -12.63 -4.44
CA GLY A 58 0.92 -13.37 -3.36
C GLY A 58 0.74 -12.54 -2.09
N ILE A 59 0.36 -13.22 -1.00
CA ILE A 59 0.23 -12.65 0.34
C ILE A 59 0.72 -13.72 1.31
N CYS A 60 1.51 -13.33 2.29
CA CYS A 60 1.97 -14.21 3.37
C CYS A 60 0.76 -14.77 4.15
N PRO A 61 0.62 -16.10 4.28
CA PRO A 61 -0.49 -16.70 5.01
C PRO A 61 -0.50 -16.31 6.50
N PRO A 62 -1.68 -16.16 7.13
CA PRO A 62 -1.79 -15.78 8.53
C PRO A 62 -1.10 -16.75 9.51
N GLU A 63 -1.00 -18.03 9.16
CA GLU A 63 -0.31 -19.04 9.96
C GLU A 63 1.20 -18.76 10.09
N ILE A 64 1.85 -18.44 8.97
CA ILE A 64 3.28 -18.07 8.94
C ILE A 64 3.53 -16.79 9.74
N VAL A 65 2.61 -15.82 9.68
CA VAL A 65 2.72 -14.58 10.46
C VAL A 65 2.70 -14.88 11.96
N ARG A 66 1.85 -15.80 12.41
CA ARG A 66 1.75 -16.21 13.84
C ARG A 66 3.01 -16.94 14.32
N GLU A 67 3.65 -17.70 13.44
CA GLU A 67 4.84 -18.50 13.75
C GLU A 67 6.14 -17.69 13.73
N THR A 68 6.10 -16.44 13.27
CA THR A 68 7.29 -15.57 13.14
C THR A 68 7.16 -14.28 13.97
N PRO A 69 7.09 -14.39 15.31
CA PRO A 69 7.03 -13.24 16.20
C PRO A 69 8.30 -12.39 16.08
N GLY A 70 8.16 -11.07 16.05
CA GLY A 70 9.28 -10.13 15.93
C GLY A 70 9.77 -9.91 14.50
N TRP A 71 9.12 -10.49 13.49
CA TRP A 71 9.40 -10.15 12.09
C TRP A 71 9.15 -8.66 11.83
N THR A 72 10.08 -8.04 11.10
CA THR A 72 9.97 -6.66 10.62
C THR A 72 10.19 -6.65 9.11
N GLY A 73 9.38 -5.85 8.40
CA GLY A 73 9.54 -5.65 6.97
C GLY A 73 10.50 -4.50 6.68
N THR A 74 11.40 -4.72 5.73
CA THR A 74 12.35 -3.70 5.22
C THR A 74 11.62 -2.59 4.47
N HIS A 75 10.53 -2.94 3.79
CA HIS A 75 9.64 -2.00 3.14
C HIS A 75 8.27 -1.99 3.82
N THR A 76 7.67 -0.81 3.96
CA THR A 76 6.31 -0.64 4.48
C THR A 76 5.56 0.40 3.69
N LEU A 77 4.46 -0.03 3.05
CA LEU A 77 3.50 0.80 2.33
C LEU A 77 2.30 1.07 3.25
N LYS A 78 1.94 2.34 3.43
CA LYS A 78 0.77 2.79 4.19
C LYS A 78 -0.14 3.64 3.32
N VAL A 79 -1.45 3.39 3.41
CA VAL A 79 -2.51 4.21 2.83
C VAL A 79 -3.45 4.65 3.94
N MET A 80 -3.66 5.97 4.05
CA MET A 80 -4.51 6.57 5.07
C MET A 80 -5.62 7.42 4.46
N THR A 81 -6.84 7.25 4.97
CA THR A 81 -8.02 8.07 4.66
C THR A 81 -8.86 8.29 5.92
N PRO A 82 -8.88 9.49 6.52
CA PRO A 82 -7.98 9.94 7.60
C PRO A 82 -7.40 8.89 8.60
N LEU A 83 -7.91 7.66 8.66
CA LEU A 83 -7.33 6.56 9.43
C LEU A 83 -6.51 5.62 8.53
N ASN A 84 -5.66 4.78 9.14
CA ASN A 84 -4.93 3.73 8.42
C ASN A 84 -5.92 2.70 7.85
N VAL A 85 -6.01 2.62 6.52
CA VAL A 85 -6.92 1.69 5.83
C VAL A 85 -6.17 0.52 5.19
N LEU A 86 -4.90 0.68 4.89
CA LEU A 86 -4.03 -0.37 4.38
C LEU A 86 -2.60 -0.15 4.86
N GLU A 87 -2.02 -1.17 5.49
CA GLU A 87 -0.60 -1.25 5.79
C GLU A 87 -0.07 -2.62 5.41
N ILE A 88 0.93 -2.63 4.54
CA ILE A 88 1.60 -3.84 4.05
C ILE A 88 3.10 -3.67 4.23
N SER A 89 3.75 -4.71 4.75
CA SER A 89 5.20 -4.75 4.88
C SER A 89 5.78 -5.99 4.19
N TRP A 90 6.98 -5.87 3.64
CA TRP A 90 7.69 -6.99 3.00
C TRP A 90 9.21 -6.83 3.07
N ASN A 91 9.91 -7.95 2.88
CA ASN A 91 11.34 -8.02 2.59
C ASN A 91 11.56 -8.41 1.14
N GLU A 92 12.75 -8.16 0.61
CA GLU A 92 13.12 -8.61 -0.72
C GLU A 92 13.02 -10.14 -0.83
N GLY A 93 12.34 -10.63 -1.86
CA GLY A 93 12.13 -12.07 -2.09
C GLY A 93 11.09 -12.73 -1.19
N GLU A 94 10.45 -12.00 -0.26
CA GLU A 94 9.41 -12.52 0.62
C GLU A 94 8.00 -12.07 0.20
N ALA A 95 7.00 -12.93 0.43
CA ALA A 95 5.60 -12.55 0.23
C ALA A 95 5.20 -11.43 1.20
N PRO A 96 4.40 -10.45 0.75
CA PRO A 96 4.01 -9.32 1.57
C PRO A 96 3.08 -9.75 2.71
N ARG A 97 3.23 -9.12 3.87
CA ARG A 97 2.40 -9.33 5.05
C ARG A 97 1.47 -8.15 5.27
N ILE A 98 0.19 -8.43 5.49
CA ILE A 98 -0.81 -7.42 5.83
C ILE A 98 -0.66 -7.08 7.32
N MET A 99 -0.33 -5.83 7.64
CA MET A 99 -0.28 -5.35 9.02
C MET A 99 -1.62 -4.76 9.46
N ALA A 100 -2.28 -4.03 8.56
CA ALA A 100 -3.61 -3.48 8.76
C ALA A 100 -4.39 -3.48 7.44
N PHE A 101 -5.67 -3.80 7.52
CA PHE A 101 -6.56 -3.69 6.37
C PHE A 101 -7.99 -3.42 6.84
N SER A 102 -8.62 -2.40 6.28
CA SER A 102 -10.04 -2.13 6.43
C SER A 102 -10.71 -1.95 5.08
N ARG A 103 -11.92 -2.47 4.94
CA ARG A 103 -12.72 -2.33 3.71
C ARG A 103 -13.51 -1.04 3.71
N GLY A 104 -13.78 -0.50 2.53
CA GLY A 104 -14.62 0.69 2.39
C GLY A 104 -14.61 1.28 0.99
N THR A 105 -15.24 2.44 0.85
CA THR A 105 -15.33 3.17 -0.43
C THR A 105 -13.98 3.69 -0.93
N TRP A 106 -12.96 3.72 -0.08
CA TRP A 106 -11.61 4.14 -0.44
C TRP A 106 -10.97 3.23 -1.50
N GLU A 107 -11.32 1.93 -1.53
CA GLU A 107 -10.74 0.93 -2.44
C GLU A 107 -10.99 1.34 -3.90
N ASP A 108 -12.21 1.78 -4.21
CA ASP A 108 -12.61 2.23 -5.55
C ASP A 108 -12.00 3.59 -5.89
N ALA A 109 -12.01 4.53 -4.95
CA ALA A 109 -11.49 5.89 -5.15
C ALA A 109 -9.97 5.92 -5.38
N LEU A 110 -9.20 5.17 -4.57
CA LEU A 110 -7.75 4.98 -4.77
C LEU A 110 -7.49 4.40 -6.16
N GLY A 111 -8.34 3.47 -6.52
CA GLY A 111 -8.24 2.75 -7.75
C GLY A 111 -8.50 3.57 -9.02
N ALA A 112 -9.51 4.43 -8.97
CA ALA A 112 -9.81 5.40 -10.02
C ALA A 112 -8.69 6.45 -10.14
N LEU A 113 -8.12 6.86 -9.01
CA LEU A 113 -7.04 7.83 -8.94
C LEU A 113 -5.75 7.32 -9.63
N ALA A 114 -5.43 6.03 -9.49
CA ALA A 114 -4.25 5.43 -10.13
C ALA A 114 -4.39 5.19 -11.66
N GLY A 115 -5.51 5.58 -12.29
CA GLY A 115 -5.64 5.55 -13.75
C GLY A 115 -6.06 4.20 -14.37
N ARG A 116 -6.77 3.34 -13.63
CA ARG A 116 -7.52 2.19 -14.20
C ARG A 116 -9.02 2.45 -14.15
N GLY A 117 -9.46 3.45 -14.92
CA GLY A 117 -10.87 3.70 -15.25
C GLY A 117 -11.32 2.84 -16.42
#